data_AF-A0A9P0LYF2-F1
#
_entry.id   AF-A0A9P0LYF2-F1
#
_cell.length_a   1.000
_cell.length_b   1.000
_cell.length_c   1.000
_cell.angle_alpha   90.00
_cell.angle_beta   90.00
_cell.angle_gamma   90.00
#
_symmetry.space_group_name_H-M   'P 1'
#
loop_
_entity.id
_entity.type
_entity.pdbx_description
1 polymer ?
#
loop_
_entity_poly.entity_id
_entity_poly.type
_entity_poly.pdbx_seq_one_letter_code
_entity_poly.pdbx_strand_id
1 'polypeptide(L)' 'MYNMFWQPEVHLNNFIVSSASYGGPIAIRRDEQKLVKVKGSMGQPIISIFSGSGRQIASFKIALW' A
#
# COMPACT_ATOMS: atom_id res chain seq x y z
N MET A 1 10.62 -2.48 18.79
CA MET A 1 9.25 -2.31 18.23
C MET A 1 9.37 -1.36 17.04
N TYR A 2 8.98 -1.79 15.83
CA TYR A 2 9.10 -0.95 14.63
C TYR A 2 7.87 -0.02 14.54
N ASN A 3 8.10 1.29 14.39
CA ASN A 3 7.03 2.24 14.16
C ASN A 3 6.73 2.27 12.66
N MET A 4 5.50 1.92 12.27
CA MET A 4 5.16 1.80 10.84
C MET A 4 5.01 3.16 10.12
N PHE A 5 5.11 4.29 10.84
CA PHE A 5 5.01 5.65 10.30
C PHE A 5 3.89 5.81 9.27
N TRP A 6 2.75 5.14 9.52
CA TRP A 6 1.56 5.35 8.72
C TRP A 6 1.20 6.83 8.81
N GLN A 7 1.00 7.47 7.67
CA GLN A 7 0.58 8.87 7.64
C GLN A 7 -0.70 9.01 8.49
N PRO A 8 -0.92 10.15 9.18
CA PRO A 8 -2.06 10.33 10.09
C PRO A 8 -3.43 10.03 9.43
N GLU A 9 -3.50 10.10 8.11
CA GLU A 9 -4.71 9.94 7.28
C GLU A 9 -4.75 8.60 6.53
N VAL A 10 -3.99 7.57 6.96
CA VAL A 10 -4.09 6.23 6.36
C VAL A 10 -5.39 5.56 6.81
N HIS A 11 -6.46 5.85 6.07
CA HIS A 11 -7.68 5.06 6.13
C HIS A 11 -7.42 3.71 5.46
N LEU A 12 -7.15 2.67 6.27
CA LEU A 12 -6.93 1.30 5.80
C LEU A 12 -8.04 0.79 4.86
N ASN A 13 -9.27 1.29 5.00
CA ASN A 13 -10.37 0.97 4.10
C ASN A 13 -10.07 1.33 2.63
N ASN A 14 -9.19 2.30 2.37
CA ASN A 14 -8.79 2.71 1.03
C ASN A 14 -7.64 1.87 0.45
N PHE A 15 -7.22 0.80 1.14
CA PHE A 15 -6.11 -0.04 0.75
C PHE A 15 -6.54 -1.50 0.62
N ILE A 16 -5.89 -2.19 -0.30
CA ILE A 16 -5.92 -3.64 -0.42
C ILE A 16 -4.62 -4.16 0.19
N VAL A 17 -4.77 -5.11 1.10
CA VAL A 17 -3.67 -5.75 1.82
C VAL A 17 -3.65 -7.22 1.47
N SER A 18 -2.46 -7.75 1.21
CA SER A 18 -2.26 -9.17 0.94
C SER A 18 -1.01 -9.63 1.67
N SER A 19 -1.08 -10.76 2.38
CA SER A 19 0.04 -11.32 3.12
C SER A 19 0.32 -12.73 2.67
N ALA A 20 1.59 -13.11 2.68
CA ALA A 20 1.97 -14.51 2.60
C ALA A 20 1.66 -15.23 3.93
N SER A 21 1.63 -16.56 3.87
CA SER A 21 1.29 -17.43 5.00
C SER A 21 2.17 -17.17 6.22
N TYR A 22 1.65 -17.43 7.42
CA TYR A 22 2.38 -17.29 8.70
C TYR A 22 2.88 -15.88 9.01
N GLY A 23 2.25 -14.86 8.43
CA GLY A 23 2.42 -13.48 8.88
C GLY A 23 3.45 -12.67 8.12
N GLY A 24 3.90 -13.05 6.91
CA GLY A 24 4.65 -12.11 6.06
C GLY A 24 5.19 -12.72 4.77
N PRO A 25 5.77 -11.92 3.86
CA PRO A 25 5.68 -10.46 3.74
C PRO A 25 4.25 -9.97 3.43
N ILE A 26 4.01 -8.68 3.67
CA ILE A 26 2.72 -8.01 3.51
C ILE A 26 2.83 -6.98 2.37
N ALA A 27 2.05 -7.16 1.32
CA ALA A 27 1.89 -6.19 0.25
C ALA A 27 0.68 -5.29 0.54
N ILE A 28 0.87 -3.98 0.38
CA ILE A 28 -0.18 -2.97 0.53
C ILE A 28 -0.20 -2.11 -0.74
N ARG A 29 -1.40 -1.89 -1.29
CA ARG A 29 -1.63 -0.96 -2.39
C ARG A 29 -2.95 -0.22 -2.18
N ARG A 30 -3.15 0.92 -2.84
CA ARG A 30 -4.46 1.59 -2.80
C ARG A 30 -5.51 0.76 -3.53
N ASP A 31 -6.73 0.81 -3.00
CA ASP A 31 -7.91 0.30 -3.67
C ASP A 31 -8.41 1.35 -4.67
N GLU A 32 -8.11 1.12 -5.95
CA GLU A 32 -8.49 2.03 -7.03
C GLU A 32 -10.01 2.11 -7.24
N GLN A 33 -10.77 1.12 -6.76
CA GLN A 33 -12.24 1.16 -6.84
C GLN A 33 -12.85 2.18 -5.86
N LYS A 34 -12.12 2.52 -4.80
CA LYS A 34 -12.56 3.45 -3.75
C LYS A 34 -12.05 4.87 -3.96
N LEU A 35 -11.22 5.11 -4.97
CA LEU A 35 -10.73 6.43 -5.30
C LEU A 35 -11.77 7.20 -6.12
N VAL A 36 -12.20 8.35 -5.61
CA VAL A 36 -12.91 9.34 -6.41
C VAL A 36 -11.94 9.81 -7.50
N LYS A 37 -12.23 9.50 -8.77
CA LYS A 37 -11.45 9.99 -9.92
C LYS A 37 -11.56 11.51 -10.00
N VAL A 38 -10.69 12.23 -9.31
CA VAL A 38 -10.51 13.67 -9.53
C VAL A 38 -9.83 13.81 -10.90
N LYS A 39 -10.54 14.38 -11.87
CA LYS A 39 -10.01 14.65 -13.22
C LYS A 39 -8.67 15.39 -13.09
N GLY A 40 -7.54 14.73 -13.39
CA GLY A 40 -6.21 15.34 -13.41
C GLY A 40 -5.12 14.66 -12.56
N SER A 41 -5.45 13.72 -11.67
CA SER A 41 -4.43 12.96 -10.92
C SER A 41 -4.72 11.47 -10.97
N MET A 42 -4.39 10.84 -12.09
CA MET A 42 -4.24 9.38 -12.14
C MET A 42 -2.90 9.06 -11.46
N GLY A 43 -2.91 9.08 -10.12
CA GLY A 43 -1.71 8.79 -9.33
C GLY A 43 -1.21 7.41 -9.68
N GLN A 44 0.07 7.30 -10.04
CA GLN A 44 0.68 6.02 -10.40
C GLN A 44 0.47 5.01 -9.25
N PRO A 45 -0.02 3.79 -9.52
CA PRO A 45 -0.20 2.79 -8.49
C PRO A 45 1.13 2.48 -7.81
N ILE A 46 1.15 2.59 -6.48
CA ILE A 46 2.31 2.27 -5.64
C ILE A 46 1.98 0.99 -4.86
N ILE A 47 2.88 0.01 -4.95
CA ILE A 47 2.84 -1.18 -4.10
C ILE A 47 3.98 -1.06 -3.08
N SER A 48 3.65 -1.22 -1.81
CA SER A 48 4.62 -1.25 -0.71
C SER A 48 4.64 -2.63 -0.08
N ILE A 49 5.83 -3.19 0.10
CA ILE A 49 6.06 -4.50 0.72
C ILE A 49 6.65 -4.29 2.11
N PHE A 50 6.05 -4.93 3.10
CA PHE A 50 6.47 -4.91 4.50
C PHE A 50 6.84 -6.32 4.95
N SER A 51 7.77 -6.42 5.90
CA SER A 51 7.99 -7.66 6.65
C SER A 51 6.77 -7.99 7.51
N GLY A 52 6.72 -9.20 8.07
CA GLY A 52 5.69 -9.55 9.05
C GLY A 52 5.72 -8.71 10.33
N SER A 53 6.86 -8.10 10.65
CA SER A 53 7.01 -7.14 11.74
C SER A 53 6.64 -5.69 11.35
N GLY A 54 6.15 -5.47 10.13
CA GLY A 54 5.73 -4.17 9.63
C GLY A 54 6.86 -3.28 9.10
N ARG A 55 8.10 -3.78 8.97
CA ARG A 55 9.22 -3.02 8.39
C ARG A 55 9.07 -2.92 6.88
N GLN A 56 9.10 -1.72 6.30
CA GLN A 56 9.07 -1.58 4.84
C GLN A 56 10.34 -2.19 4.23
N ILE A 57 10.15 -3.17 3.35
CA ILE A 57 11.20 -3.87 2.60
C ILE A 57 11.37 -3.23 1.21
N ALA A 58 10.27 -2.90 0.55
CA ALA A 58 10.29 -2.33 -0.80
C ALA A 58 9.09 -1.41 -1.05
N SER A 59 9.23 -0.49 -2.00
CA SER A 59 8.12 0.29 -2.55
C SER A 59 8.42 0.62 -4.01
N PHE A 60 7.48 0.34 -4.90
CA PHE A 60 7.66 0.55 -6.33
C PHE A 60 6.36 1.02 -6.98
N LYS A 61 6.53 1.81 -8.05
CA LYS A 61 5.44 2.28 -8.89
C LYS A 61 5.25 1.30 -10.04
N ILE A 62 4.01 0.93 -10.32
CA ILE A 62 3.69 0.23 -11.57
C ILE A 62 3.51 1.29 -12.66
N ALA A 63 4.34 1.23 -13.69
CA ALA A 63 4.08 1.91 -14.94
C ALA A 63 3.11 1.03 -15.75
N LEU A 64 1.95 1.58 -16.10
CA LEU A 64 1.08 1.00 -17.12
C LEU A 64 1.63 1.51 -18.46
N TRP A 65 2.08 0.59 -19.31
CA TRP A 65 2.49 0.87 -20.69
C TRP A 65 1.28 0.85 -21.62
#